data_AF-A0A2W1AMI4-F1
#
_entry.id   AF-A0A2W1AMI4-F1
#
_cell.length_a   1.000
_cell.length_b   1.000
_cell.length_c   1.000
_cell.angle_alpha   90.00
_cell.angle_beta   90.00
_cell.angle_gamma   90.00
#
_symmetry.space_group_name_H-M   'P 1'
#
loop_
_entity.id
_entity.type
_entity.pdbx_description
1 polymer ?
#
loop_
_entity_poly.entity_id
_entity_poly.type
_entity_poly.pdbx_seq_one_letter_code
_entity_poly.pdbx_strand_id
1 'polypeptide(L)'
;MASTERTGKIQTVLGLIEPAELGITLTHEHALIDLSCYFVMPEEATERWYVDKPLTMDIRGNIGKRWSHNKDIQLLIDEKHQTDEIYKYYLAGGNSFVDTTSLGIARDPLALAR
;
A
#
# COMPACT_ATOMS: atom_id res chain seq x y z
N MET A 1 -8.79 2.78 -33.12
CA MET A 1 -9.87 3.70 -32.68
C MET A 1 -10.29 3.39 -31.24
N ALA A 2 -9.39 3.57 -30.26
CA ALA A 2 -9.65 3.31 -28.84
C ALA A 2 -9.53 4.56 -27.94
N SER A 3 -9.29 5.74 -28.55
CA SER A 3 -8.97 6.99 -27.83
C SER A 3 -10.21 7.75 -27.33
N THR A 4 -11.34 7.64 -28.05
CA THR A 4 -12.53 8.45 -27.76
C THR A 4 -13.31 7.96 -26.54
N GLU A 5 -13.36 6.66 -26.29
CA GLU A 5 -14.14 6.07 -25.20
C GLU A 5 -13.59 6.39 -23.80
N ARG A 6 -12.27 6.58 -23.69
CA ARG A 6 -11.60 6.91 -22.42
C ARG A 6 -11.58 8.40 -22.10
N THR A 7 -11.88 9.24 -23.08
CA THR A 7 -11.81 10.70 -22.89
C THR A 7 -12.84 11.13 -21.86
N GLY A 8 -12.40 11.79 -20.78
CA GLY A 8 -13.27 12.24 -19.70
C GLY A 8 -13.75 11.13 -18.74
N LYS A 9 -13.22 9.90 -18.86
CA LYS A 9 -13.51 8.78 -17.95
C LYS A 9 -12.36 8.52 -17.00
N ILE A 10 -12.63 7.72 -15.98
CA ILE A 10 -11.61 7.20 -15.06
C ILE A 10 -11.49 5.70 -15.28
N GLN A 11 -10.25 5.23 -15.44
CA GLN A 11 -9.94 3.81 -15.56
C GLN A 11 -9.63 3.24 -14.18
N THR A 12 -10.46 2.31 -13.71
CA THR A 12 -10.22 1.50 -12.52
C THR A 12 -9.68 0.13 -12.91
N VAL A 13 -9.31 -0.69 -11.91
CA VAL A 13 -8.95 -2.11 -12.12
C VAL A 13 -10.14 -2.97 -12.57
N LEU A 14 -11.39 -2.50 -12.40
CA LEU A 14 -12.61 -3.19 -12.81
C LEU A 14 -13.21 -2.66 -14.12
N GLY A 15 -12.72 -1.54 -14.64
CA GLY A 15 -13.26 -0.92 -15.87
C GLY A 15 -13.32 0.59 -15.81
N LEU A 16 -13.96 1.18 -16.83
CA LEU A 16 -14.20 2.62 -16.91
C LEU A 16 -15.38 3.03 -16.04
N ILE A 17 -15.26 4.19 -15.38
CA ILE A 17 -16.34 4.86 -14.66
C ILE A 17 -16.43 6.34 -15.06
N GLU A 18 -17.57 6.98 -14.80
CA GLU A 18 -17.72 8.43 -14.86
C GLU A 18 -16.99 9.13 -13.71
N PRO A 19 -16.48 10.35 -13.90
CA PRO A 19 -15.87 11.13 -12.82
C PRO A 19 -16.76 11.34 -11.60
N ALA A 20 -18.09 11.42 -11.81
CA ALA A 20 -19.05 11.58 -10.72
C ALA A 20 -19.15 10.34 -9.81
N GLU A 21 -18.71 9.17 -10.27
CA GLU A 21 -18.74 7.91 -9.52
C GLU A 21 -17.55 7.74 -8.56
N LEU A 22 -16.54 8.62 -8.61
CA LEU A 22 -15.38 8.56 -7.70
C LEU A 22 -15.76 8.71 -6.22
N GLY A 23 -16.76 9.53 -5.91
CA GLY A 23 -17.13 9.88 -4.54
C GLY A 23 -15.96 10.45 -3.73
N ILE A 24 -15.95 10.22 -2.42
CA ILE A 24 -14.81 10.56 -1.55
C ILE A 24 -13.64 9.67 -1.97
N THR A 25 -12.50 10.30 -2.28
CA THR A 25 -11.34 9.63 -2.90
C THR A 25 -10.06 9.91 -2.12
N LEU A 26 -9.30 8.87 -1.78
CA LEU A 26 -7.90 9.00 -1.37
C LEU A 26 -7.00 8.95 -2.61
N THR A 27 -6.29 10.03 -2.90
CA THR A 27 -5.60 10.19 -4.20
C THR A 27 -4.18 9.61 -4.24
N HIS A 28 -3.66 9.09 -3.12
CA HIS A 28 -2.31 8.53 -3.05
C HIS A 28 -2.21 7.52 -1.90
N GLU A 29 -2.42 6.26 -2.19
CA GLU A 29 -2.30 5.18 -1.20
C GLU A 29 -1.52 3.99 -1.77
N HIS A 30 -1.13 3.08 -0.88
CA HIS A 30 -0.59 1.77 -1.23
C HIS A 30 -1.39 0.72 -0.49
N ALA A 31 -2.22 -0.06 -1.19
CA ALA A 31 -2.97 -1.14 -0.57
C ALA A 31 -2.07 -2.36 -0.34
N LEU A 32 -1.22 -2.68 -1.32
CA LEU A 32 -0.20 -3.71 -1.19
C LEU A 32 1.14 -3.18 -1.69
N ILE A 33 2.21 -3.36 -0.92
CA ILE A 33 3.53 -2.84 -1.27
C ILE A 33 4.66 -3.67 -0.65
N ASP A 34 5.75 -3.80 -1.41
CA ASP A 34 7.04 -4.31 -0.94
C ASP A 34 8.08 -3.19 -1.00
N LEU A 35 8.52 -2.72 0.17
CA LEU A 35 9.54 -1.69 0.34
C LEU A 35 10.91 -2.25 0.72
N SER A 36 11.16 -3.55 0.51
CA SER A 36 12.46 -4.19 0.77
C SER A 36 13.61 -3.57 -0.04
N CYS A 37 13.31 -2.81 -1.10
CA CYS A 37 14.31 -2.01 -1.82
C CYS A 37 14.97 -0.93 -0.95
N TYR A 38 14.36 -0.52 0.17
CA TYR A 38 14.93 0.38 1.16
C TYR A 38 15.68 -0.32 2.30
N PHE A 39 15.72 -1.66 2.30
CA PHE A 39 16.36 -2.41 3.36
C PHE A 39 17.86 -2.14 3.42
N VAL A 40 18.35 -1.86 4.62
CA VAL A 40 19.77 -1.72 4.92
C VAL A 40 20.09 -2.60 6.13
N MET A 41 21.09 -3.48 6.02
CA MET A 41 21.55 -4.27 7.16
C MET A 41 22.28 -3.35 8.17
N PRO A 42 21.94 -3.37 9.47
CA PRO A 42 22.72 -2.66 10.48
C PRO A 42 24.19 -3.11 10.49
N GLU A 43 25.11 -2.14 10.60
CA GLU A 43 26.54 -2.39 10.71
C GLU A 43 26.85 -3.07 12.05
N GLU A 44 26.27 -2.57 13.14
CA GLU A 44 26.47 -3.09 14.49
C GLU A 44 25.74 -4.42 14.70
N ALA A 45 26.48 -5.43 15.13
CA ALA A 45 25.91 -6.74 15.46
C ALA A 45 24.82 -6.65 16.55
N THR A 46 24.95 -5.69 17.48
CA THR A 46 23.98 -5.45 18.56
C THR A 46 22.67 -4.85 18.08
N GLU A 47 22.55 -4.40 16.83
CA GLU A 47 21.30 -3.87 16.27
C GLU A 47 20.55 -4.92 15.43
N ARG A 48 21.21 -6.04 15.07
CA ARG A 48 20.64 -7.06 14.18
C ARG A 48 19.47 -7.84 14.78
N TRP A 49 19.27 -7.81 16.09
CA TRP A 49 18.08 -8.39 16.72
C TRP A 49 16.77 -7.75 16.23
N TYR A 50 16.84 -6.53 15.68
CA TYR A 50 15.68 -5.78 15.21
C TYR A 50 15.23 -6.20 13.80
N VAL A 51 16.07 -6.90 13.04
CA VAL A 51 15.88 -7.10 11.59
C VAL A 51 14.62 -7.89 11.26
N ASP A 52 14.44 -9.02 11.93
CA ASP A 52 13.31 -9.94 11.71
C ASP A 52 12.30 -9.89 12.87
N LYS A 53 12.40 -8.88 13.74
CA LYS A 53 11.48 -8.74 14.88
C LYS A 53 10.13 -8.19 14.39
N PRO A 54 8.98 -8.83 14.71
CA PRO A 54 7.67 -8.29 14.37
C PRO A 54 7.42 -6.91 14.97
N LEU A 55 6.63 -6.08 14.29
CA LEU A 55 6.18 -4.80 14.80
C LEU A 55 5.24 -5.00 15.98
N THR A 56 5.71 -4.61 17.15
CA THR A 56 4.96 -4.66 18.40
C THR A 56 5.02 -3.31 19.11
N MET A 57 4.12 -3.12 20.08
CA MET A 57 4.00 -1.86 20.81
C MET A 57 5.26 -1.48 21.61
N ASP A 58 6.06 -2.45 22.07
CA ASP A 58 7.33 -2.22 22.76
C ASP A 58 8.42 -1.64 21.84
N ILE A 59 8.34 -1.89 20.52
CA ILE A 59 9.33 -1.40 19.55
C ILE A 59 8.85 -0.22 18.71
N ARG A 60 7.54 0.05 18.68
CA ARG A 60 6.93 1.10 17.86
C ARG A 60 7.64 2.45 17.94
N GLY A 61 8.08 2.86 19.13
CA GLY A 61 8.78 4.13 19.34
C GLY A 61 10.12 4.27 18.59
N ASN A 62 10.70 3.16 18.15
CA ASN A 62 12.00 3.14 17.48
C ASN A 62 11.90 3.08 15.95
N ILE A 63 10.70 2.91 15.38
CA ILE A 63 10.51 2.74 13.94
C ILE A 63 11.17 3.87 13.15
N GLY A 64 10.94 5.13 13.51
CA GLY A 64 11.45 6.26 12.72
C GLY A 64 12.97 6.24 12.50
N LYS A 65 13.75 5.75 13.48
CA LYS A 65 15.21 5.63 13.36
C LYS A 65 15.66 4.33 12.70
N ARG A 66 14.86 3.26 12.82
CA ARG A 66 15.22 1.89 12.44
C ARG A 66 14.38 1.35 11.29
N TRP A 67 13.67 2.21 10.57
CA TRP A 67 12.68 1.80 9.58
C TRP A 67 13.31 0.97 8.45
N SER A 68 14.47 1.40 7.95
CA SER A 68 15.23 0.70 6.91
C SER A 68 15.84 -0.63 7.38
N HIS A 69 15.86 -0.91 8.68
CA HIS A 69 16.52 -2.08 9.25
C HIS A 69 15.58 -3.24 9.56
N ASN A 70 14.26 -3.03 9.57
CA ASN A 70 13.29 -4.05 9.96
C ASN A 70 12.43 -4.44 8.77
N LYS A 71 12.37 -5.74 8.49
CA LYS A 71 11.69 -6.25 7.30
C LYS A 71 10.16 -6.24 7.47
N ASP A 72 9.66 -6.43 8.68
CA ASP A 72 8.23 -6.53 8.96
C ASP A 72 7.49 -5.24 8.60
N ILE A 73 8.07 -4.09 8.93
CA ILE A 73 7.50 -2.75 8.64
C ILE A 73 7.69 -2.26 7.20
N GLN A 74 8.41 -3.03 6.37
CA GLN A 74 8.63 -2.73 4.96
C GLN A 74 7.66 -3.48 4.05
N LEU A 75 6.87 -4.38 4.61
CA LEU A 75 5.97 -5.24 3.85
C LEU A 75 4.52 -4.94 4.23
N LEU A 76 3.72 -4.60 3.23
CA LEU A 76 2.28 -4.52 3.32
C LEU A 76 1.71 -5.51 2.30
N ILE A 77 1.73 -6.80 2.64
CA ILE A 77 1.47 -7.89 1.67
C ILE A 77 0.33 -8.82 2.09
N ASP A 78 -0.31 -8.58 3.24
CA ASP A 78 -1.46 -9.35 3.71
C ASP A 78 -2.76 -8.78 3.12
N GLU A 79 -3.24 -9.40 2.02
CA GLU A 79 -4.48 -9.03 1.32
C GLU A 79 -5.67 -8.93 2.29
N LYS A 80 -5.82 -9.89 3.21
CA LYS A 80 -6.95 -9.92 4.14
C LYS A 80 -6.92 -8.75 5.11
N HIS A 81 -5.75 -8.47 5.68
CA HIS A 81 -5.58 -7.33 6.58
C HIS A 81 -5.88 -6.01 5.86
N GLN A 82 -5.45 -5.89 4.61
CA GLN A 82 -5.67 -4.68 3.80
C GLN A 82 -7.13 -4.51 3.39
N THR A 83 -7.84 -5.58 3.05
CA THR A 83 -9.29 -5.55 2.84
C THR A 83 -10.01 -5.02 4.09
N ASP A 84 -9.62 -5.47 5.29
CA ASP A 84 -10.24 -5.02 6.54
C ASP A 84 -9.99 -3.51 6.79
N GLU A 85 -8.79 -2.99 6.51
CA GLU A 85 -8.49 -1.55 6.63
C GLU A 85 -9.25 -0.70 5.60
N ILE A 86 -9.28 -1.13 4.33
CA ILE A 86 -10.03 -0.46 3.27
C ILE A 86 -11.53 -0.47 3.57
N TYR A 87 -12.04 -1.55 4.16
CA TYR A 87 -13.44 -1.61 4.56
C TYR A 87 -13.78 -0.58 5.64
N LYS A 88 -12.87 -0.26 6.56
CA LYS A 88 -13.07 0.84 7.51
C LYS A 88 -13.14 2.19 6.80
N TYR A 89 -12.30 2.42 5.79
CA TYR A 89 -12.37 3.62 4.96
C TYR A 89 -13.73 3.73 4.26
N TYR A 90 -14.22 2.63 3.68
CA TYR A 90 -15.56 2.56 3.09
C TYR A 90 -16.67 2.90 4.11
N LEU A 91 -16.63 2.29 5.30
CA LEU A 91 -17.59 2.57 6.38
C LEU A 91 -17.53 4.04 6.86
N ALA A 92 -16.40 4.71 6.73
CA ALA A 92 -16.24 6.13 7.01
C ALA A 92 -16.75 7.06 5.88
N GLY A 93 -17.33 6.51 4.81
CA GLY A 93 -17.85 7.25 3.66
C GLY A 93 -16.90 7.32 2.47
N GLY A 94 -15.74 6.66 2.54
CA GLY A 94 -14.83 6.48 1.43
C GLY A 94 -15.46 5.70 0.28
N ASN A 95 -15.09 6.04 -0.95
CA ASN A 95 -15.65 5.38 -2.14
C ASN A 95 -14.56 4.86 -3.09
N SER A 96 -13.45 5.58 -3.24
CA SER A 96 -12.36 5.15 -4.12
C SER A 96 -11.00 5.53 -3.56
N PHE A 97 -9.96 4.84 -4.04
CA PHE A 97 -8.58 5.24 -3.78
C PHE A 97 -7.72 4.99 -5.03
N VAL A 98 -6.61 5.72 -5.12
CA VAL A 98 -5.60 5.52 -6.16
C VAL A 98 -4.43 4.80 -5.53
N ASP A 99 -4.24 3.54 -5.94
CA ASP A 99 -3.03 2.79 -5.61
C ASP A 99 -1.86 3.29 -6.48
N THR A 100 -0.86 3.89 -5.84
CA THR A 100 0.32 4.46 -6.51
C THR A 100 1.52 3.51 -6.49
N THR A 101 1.30 2.23 -6.14
CA THR A 101 2.34 1.20 -6.15
C THR A 101 2.82 0.98 -7.58
N SER A 102 4.10 1.24 -7.79
CA SER A 102 4.73 1.27 -9.11
C SER A 102 5.54 0.00 -9.39
N LEU A 103 6.07 -0.09 -10.61
CA LEU A 103 7.04 -1.13 -10.94
C LEU A 103 8.29 -0.94 -10.08
N GLY A 104 8.69 -1.98 -9.36
CA GLY A 104 9.83 -1.96 -8.43
C GLY A 104 9.45 -2.03 -6.95
N ILE A 105 8.17 -1.80 -6.61
CA ILE A 105 7.63 -1.91 -5.24
C ILE A 105 6.42 -2.86 -5.18
N ALA A 106 6.43 -3.89 -6.03
CA ALA A 106 5.46 -5.00 -6.06
C ALA A 106 3.99 -4.65 -6.38
N ARG A 107 3.76 -3.83 -7.41
CA ARG A 107 2.40 -3.56 -7.92
C ARG A 107 1.63 -4.85 -8.28
N ASP A 108 0.45 -5.05 -7.68
CA ASP A 108 -0.44 -6.20 -7.94
C ASP A 108 -1.88 -5.78 -8.31
N PRO A 109 -2.19 -5.56 -9.61
CA PRO A 109 -3.54 -5.18 -10.03
C PRO A 109 -4.57 -6.31 -9.90
N LEU A 110 -4.15 -7.57 -9.77
CA LEU A 110 -5.09 -8.70 -9.64
C LEU A 110 -5.62 -8.81 -8.20
N ALA A 111 -4.77 -8.54 -7.22
CA ALA A 111 -5.20 -8.43 -5.82
C ALA A 111 -6.15 -7.24 -5.62
N LEU A 112 -5.86 -6.07 -6.23
CA LEU A 112 -6.74 -4.90 -6.16
C LEU A 112 -8.15 -5.11 -6.75
N ALA A 113 -8.34 -6.15 -7.56
CA ALA A 113 -9.61 -6.44 -8.23
C ALA A 113 -10.51 -7.43 -7.44
N ARG A 114 -10.11 -7.87 -6.24
CA ARG A 114 -10.87 -8.78 -5.38
C ARG A 114 -11.22 -8.12 -4.05
#